data_AF-A0AAU4DNH2-F1
#
_entry.id   AF-A0AAU4DNH2-F1
#
_cell.length_a   1.000
_cell.length_b   1.000
_cell.length_c   1.000
_cell.angle_alpha   90.00
_cell.angle_beta   90.00
_cell.angle_gamma   90.00
#
_symmetry.space_group_name_H-M   'P 1'
#
loop_
_entity.id
_entity.type
_entity.pdbx_description
1 polymer ?
#
loop_
_entity_poly.entity_id
_entity_poly.type
_entity_poly.pdbx_seq_one_letter_code
_entity_poly.pdbx_strand_id
1 'polypeptide(L)'
;MISIVARAAGVEEELPLLLVGIAEAEDGGGRAFHFQCDLRRNEYEEGSNWPEGESYCVSNEGGFTRFGCVSEIESKGNAIRVVFTGGAVRDLRLGDSEYEFQIASKEVDMAEILRELRRILTCGRPEYHPRFLGM
;
A
#
# COMPACT_ATOMS: atom_id res chain seq x y z
N MET A 1 -1.19 11.70 -12.65
CA MET A 1 -1.92 11.65 -11.37
C MET A 1 -3.38 11.29 -11.59
N ILE A 2 -3.86 10.26 -10.87
CA ILE A 2 -5.26 9.83 -10.80
C ILE A 2 -5.76 10.06 -9.37
N SER A 3 -6.93 10.69 -9.21
CA SER A 3 -7.58 10.86 -7.91
C SER A 3 -8.78 9.92 -7.79
N ILE A 4 -8.89 9.24 -6.65
CA ILE A 4 -9.93 8.26 -6.33
C ILE A 4 -10.60 8.69 -5.03
N VAL A 5 -11.92 8.72 -5.02
CA VAL A 5 -12.69 8.86 -3.78
C VAL A 5 -12.88 7.47 -3.21
N ALA A 6 -12.13 7.13 -2.16
CA ALA A 6 -12.23 5.85 -1.49
C ALA A 6 -13.39 5.86 -0.49
N ARG A 7 -14.35 4.96 -0.67
CA ARG A 7 -15.50 4.81 0.25
C ARG A 7 -15.27 3.75 1.30
N ALA A 8 -14.38 2.79 1.05
CA ALA A 8 -13.89 1.86 2.04
C ALA A 8 -12.38 2.02 2.21
N ALA A 9 -11.95 2.03 3.47
CA ALA A 9 -10.56 1.83 3.85
C ALA A 9 -10.53 1.11 5.19
N GLY A 10 -9.60 0.18 5.37
CA GLY A 10 -9.58 -0.66 6.57
C GLY A 10 -8.25 -1.36 6.77
N VAL A 11 -8.05 -1.81 8.00
CA VAL A 11 -6.92 -2.65 8.40
C VAL A 11 -7.47 -4.04 8.72
N GLU A 12 -6.78 -5.06 8.23
CA GLU A 12 -6.99 -6.44 8.63
C GLU A 12 -5.66 -7.01 9.12
N GLU A 13 -5.60 -7.44 10.39
CA GLU A 13 -4.45 -8.15 10.95
C GLU A 13 -4.89 -9.56 11.36
N GLU A 14 -4.61 -10.53 10.50
CA GLU A 14 -4.84 -11.95 10.76
C GLU A 14 -3.52 -12.69 10.56
N LEU A 15 -2.86 -13.04 11.68
CA LEU A 15 -1.51 -13.60 11.64
C LEU A 15 -1.42 -14.79 10.67
N PRO A 16 -0.47 -14.77 9.72
CA PRO A 16 0.70 -13.89 9.69
C PRO A 16 0.54 -12.60 8.86
N LEU A 17 -0.63 -12.28 8.35
CA LEU A 17 -0.86 -11.20 7.40
C LEU A 17 -1.25 -9.90 8.11
N LEU A 18 -0.62 -8.80 7.70
CA LEU A 18 -1.10 -7.44 7.93
C LEU A 18 -1.51 -6.83 6.58
N LEU A 19 -2.70 -6.28 6.50
CA LEU A 19 -3.30 -5.73 5.29
C LEU A 19 -3.90 -4.35 5.55
N VAL A 20 -3.67 -3.43 4.62
CA VAL A 20 -4.44 -2.19 4.48
C VAL A 20 -5.14 -2.20 3.13
N GLY A 21 -6.46 -2.13 3.14
CA GLY A 21 -7.30 -2.03 1.95
C GLY A 21 -7.79 -0.60 1.74
N ILE A 22 -7.82 -0.14 0.49
CA ILE A 22 -8.42 1.13 0.07
C ILE A 22 -9.21 0.88 -1.22
N ALA A 23 -10.52 1.15 -1.22
CA ALA A 23 -11.40 0.89 -2.35
C ALA A 23 -12.38 2.03 -2.64
N GLU A 24 -12.69 2.20 -3.93
CA GLU A 24 -13.64 3.20 -4.45
C GLU A 24 -15.08 2.93 -3.99
N ALA A 25 -15.48 1.66 -3.90
CA ALA A 25 -16.80 1.25 -3.41
C ALA A 25 -16.71 0.51 -2.06
N GLU A 26 -17.83 0.54 -1.32
CA GLU A 26 -17.93 -0.08 0.02
C GLU A 26 -17.86 -1.61 -0.02
N ASP A 27 -18.26 -2.22 -1.14
CA ASP A 27 -18.21 -3.67 -1.38
C ASP A 27 -16.84 -4.13 -1.93
N GLY A 28 -15.84 -3.25 -1.97
CA GLY A 28 -14.54 -3.52 -2.59
C GLY A 28 -14.57 -3.48 -4.13
N GLY A 29 -15.69 -3.08 -4.74
CA GLY A 29 -15.83 -2.87 -6.16
C GLY A 29 -15.15 -1.58 -6.66
N GLY A 30 -15.07 -1.45 -7.98
CA GLY A 30 -14.34 -0.36 -8.62
C GLY A 30 -12.83 -0.55 -8.48
N ARG A 31 -12.09 0.56 -8.35
CA ARG A 31 -10.65 0.49 -8.10
C ARG A 31 -10.37 0.14 -6.64
N ALA A 32 -9.51 -0.84 -6.40
CA ALA A 32 -9.13 -1.27 -5.07
C ALA A 32 -7.63 -1.54 -5.01
N PHE A 33 -7.02 -1.19 -3.88
CA PHE A 33 -5.61 -1.44 -3.60
C PHE A 33 -5.49 -2.10 -2.23
N HIS A 34 -4.71 -3.18 -2.16
CA HIS A 34 -4.38 -3.85 -0.92
C HIS A 34 -2.87 -3.82 -0.73
N PHE A 35 -2.43 -3.16 0.33
CA PHE A 35 -1.05 -3.15 0.80
C PHE A 35 -0.90 -4.26 1.83
N GLN A 36 0.09 -5.12 1.70
CA GLN A 36 0.18 -6.34 2.51
C GLN A 36 1.62 -6.67 2.89
N CYS A 37 1.83 -7.19 4.10
CA CYS A 37 3.11 -7.72 4.57
C CYS A 37 2.89 -9.01 5.37
N ASP A 38 3.81 -9.96 5.24
CA ASP A 38 3.92 -11.14 6.10
C ASP A 38 4.71 -10.79 7.37
N LEU A 39 4.03 -10.76 8.51
CA LEU A 39 4.60 -10.41 9.82
C LEU A 39 5.60 -11.44 10.36
N ARG A 40 5.72 -12.63 9.77
CA ARG A 40 6.79 -13.59 10.11
C ARG A 40 8.12 -13.23 9.45
N ARG A 41 8.08 -12.40 8.41
CA ARG A 41 9.21 -12.02 7.56
C ARG A 41 9.23 -10.50 7.36
N ASN A 42 9.04 -9.75 8.45
CA ASN A 42 8.98 -8.29 8.39
C ASN A 42 10.32 -7.60 8.69
N GLU A 43 11.31 -8.33 9.24
CA GLU A 43 12.65 -7.82 9.53
C GLU A 43 13.67 -8.35 8.52
N TYR A 44 14.32 -7.44 7.79
CA TYR A 44 15.40 -7.80 6.89
C TYR A 44 16.69 -8.11 7.66
N GLU A 45 17.28 -9.27 7.36
CA GLU A 45 18.62 -9.63 7.81
C GLU A 45 19.65 -9.32 6.71
N GLU A 46 20.67 -8.52 7.01
CA GLU A 46 21.73 -8.16 6.07
C GLU A 46 22.49 -9.41 5.58
N GLY A 47 22.64 -9.56 4.26
CA GLY A 47 23.25 -10.73 3.64
C GLY A 47 22.35 -11.97 3.56
N SER A 48 21.09 -11.89 4.00
CA SER A 48 20.09 -12.93 3.75
C SER A 48 19.77 -13.07 2.26
N ASN A 49 19.29 -14.26 1.88
CA ASN A 49 18.86 -14.57 0.52
C ASN A 49 17.42 -14.11 0.24
N TRP A 50 16.92 -13.09 0.95
CA TRP A 50 15.60 -12.53 0.69
C TRP A 50 15.46 -12.18 -0.79
N PRO A 51 14.52 -12.81 -1.51
CA PRO A 51 14.27 -12.45 -2.90
C PRO A 51 13.98 -10.94 -3.00
N GLU A 52 14.37 -10.32 -4.11
CA GLU A 52 14.00 -8.92 -4.41
C GLU A 52 12.48 -8.67 -4.29
N GLY A 53 11.67 -9.72 -4.39
CA GLY A 53 10.21 -9.69 -4.25
C GLY A 53 9.66 -10.25 -2.93
N GLU A 54 10.41 -10.30 -1.83
CA GLU A 54 9.88 -10.67 -0.50
C GLU A 54 9.89 -9.48 0.48
N SER A 55 9.56 -8.29 0.01
CA SER A 55 9.13 -7.18 0.87
C SER A 55 7.61 -7.23 1.11
N TYR A 56 7.01 -6.12 1.53
CA TYR A 56 5.58 -5.90 1.32
C TYR A 56 5.19 -5.99 -0.17
N CYS A 57 3.92 -6.28 -0.44
CA CYS A 57 3.34 -6.20 -1.76
C CYS A 57 2.14 -5.27 -1.82
N VAL A 58 1.81 -4.87 -3.04
CA VAL A 58 0.55 -4.22 -3.38
C VAL A 58 -0.16 -5.10 -4.40
N SER A 59 -1.44 -5.35 -4.17
CA SER A 59 -2.33 -5.94 -5.17
C SER A 59 -3.50 -5.01 -5.48
N ASN A 60 -4.16 -5.22 -6.62
CA ASN A 60 -5.32 -4.42 -7.02
C ASN A 60 -6.54 -5.25 -7.41
N GLU A 61 -7.64 -4.58 -7.79
CA GLU A 61 -8.90 -5.22 -8.17
C GLU A 61 -8.78 -6.22 -9.34
N GLY A 62 -7.74 -6.09 -10.16
CA GLY A 62 -7.47 -6.99 -11.28
C GLY A 62 -6.77 -8.28 -10.89
N GLY A 63 -6.44 -8.46 -9.60
CA GLY A 63 -5.67 -9.60 -9.10
C GLY A 63 -4.19 -9.54 -9.46
N PHE A 64 -3.70 -8.39 -9.92
CA PHE A 64 -2.27 -8.17 -10.16
C PHE A 64 -1.57 -7.83 -8.87
N THR A 65 -0.33 -8.31 -8.70
CA THR A 65 0.46 -8.12 -7.49
C THR A 65 1.89 -7.72 -7.83
N ARG A 66 2.46 -6.78 -7.06
CA ARG A 66 3.87 -6.42 -7.14
C ARG A 66 4.45 -6.08 -5.78
N PHE A 67 5.66 -6.55 -5.54
CA PHE A 67 6.43 -6.31 -4.31
C PHE A 67 7.24 -5.01 -4.39
N GLY A 68 7.42 -4.36 -3.24
CA GLY A 68 8.36 -3.24 -3.05
C GLY A 68 8.13 -2.08 -4.00
N CYS A 69 6.87 -1.83 -4.35
CA CYS A 69 6.54 -1.13 -5.58
C CYS A 69 6.17 0.35 -5.41
N VAL A 70 6.11 0.84 -4.17
CA VAL A 70 5.85 2.24 -3.82
C VAL A 70 7.18 2.97 -3.68
N SER A 71 7.34 4.09 -4.39
CA SER A 71 8.52 4.95 -4.28
C SER A 71 8.31 6.09 -3.29
N GLU A 72 7.08 6.60 -3.17
CA GLU A 72 6.74 7.71 -2.28
C GLU A 72 5.34 7.52 -1.71
N ILE A 73 5.16 7.93 -0.47
CA ILE A 73 3.84 8.02 0.16
C ILE A 73 3.74 9.31 0.96
N GLU A 74 2.61 9.97 0.85
CA GLU A 74 2.32 11.23 1.51
C GLU A 74 0.91 11.23 2.09
N SER A 75 0.74 11.82 3.27
CA SER A 75 -0.57 11.99 3.89
C SER A 75 -0.89 13.47 4.10
N LYS A 76 -2.12 13.86 3.79
CA LYS A 76 -2.60 15.24 4.01
C LYS A 76 -4.09 15.24 4.35
N GLY A 77 -4.40 15.45 5.62
CA GLY A 77 -5.79 15.40 6.09
C GLY A 77 -6.37 14.00 5.92
N ASN A 78 -7.39 13.85 5.08
CA ASN A 78 -8.00 12.56 4.73
C ASN A 78 -7.60 12.04 3.35
N ALA A 79 -6.54 12.59 2.76
CA ALA A 79 -5.95 12.10 1.52
C ALA A 79 -4.65 11.32 1.80
N ILE A 80 -4.47 10.24 1.05
CA ILE A 80 -3.20 9.48 0.95
C ILE A 80 -2.76 9.53 -0.50
N ARG A 81 -1.58 10.07 -0.75
CA ARG A 81 -0.96 10.10 -2.07
C ARG A 81 0.12 9.02 -2.12
N VAL A 82 0.07 8.17 -3.15
CA VAL A 82 0.99 7.06 -3.37
C VAL A 82 1.59 7.22 -4.77
N VAL A 83 2.93 7.20 -4.83
CA VAL A 83 3.67 7.15 -6.08
C VAL A 83 4.27 5.77 -6.24
N PHE A 84 3.90 5.12 -7.33
CA PHE A 84 4.36 3.80 -7.71
C PHE A 84 5.56 3.87 -8.66
N THR A 85 6.45 2.90 -8.54
CA THR A 85 7.58 2.73 -9.48
C THR A 85 7.09 2.45 -10.90
N GLY A 86 7.88 2.79 -11.93
CA GLY A 86 7.48 2.54 -13.33
C GLY A 86 7.22 1.06 -13.65
N GLY A 87 7.90 0.13 -12.99
CA GLY A 87 7.59 -1.29 -13.12
C GLY A 87 6.23 -1.68 -12.55
N ALA A 88 5.78 -1.00 -11.49
CA ALA A 88 4.46 -1.22 -10.90
C ALA A 88 3.33 -0.78 -11.82
N VAL A 89 3.51 0.32 -12.53
CA VAL A 89 2.53 0.77 -13.54
C VAL A 89 2.23 -0.34 -14.54
N ARG A 90 3.28 -1.03 -15.02
CA ARG A 90 3.13 -2.16 -15.94
C ARG A 90 2.52 -3.39 -15.26
N ASP A 91 3.09 -3.84 -14.14
CA ASP A 91 2.74 -5.14 -13.56
C ASP A 91 1.37 -5.12 -12.87
N LEU A 92 0.99 -3.99 -12.27
CA LEU A 92 -0.34 -3.75 -11.71
C LEU A 92 -1.33 -3.21 -12.75
N ARG A 93 -0.89 -2.95 -14.00
CA ARG A 93 -1.70 -2.37 -15.08
C ARG A 93 -2.38 -1.05 -14.68
N LEU A 94 -1.62 -0.19 -14.01
CA LEU A 94 -2.11 1.12 -13.58
C LEU A 94 -2.23 2.07 -14.77
N GLY A 95 -3.17 2.99 -14.68
CA GLY A 95 -3.32 4.05 -15.68
C GLY A 95 -2.29 5.17 -15.53
N ASP A 96 -1.63 5.26 -14.38
CA ASP A 96 -0.63 6.27 -14.05
C ASP A 96 0.34 5.73 -12.98
N SER A 97 1.42 6.44 -12.67
CA SER A 97 2.29 6.12 -11.53
C SER A 97 1.81 6.76 -10.22
N GLU A 98 1.00 7.81 -10.30
CA GLU A 98 0.62 8.60 -9.13
C GLU A 98 -0.87 8.51 -8.86
N TYR A 99 -1.21 8.11 -7.64
CA TYR A 99 -2.58 7.95 -7.16
C TYR A 99 -2.80 8.75 -5.88
N GLU A 100 -3.91 9.47 -5.83
CA GLU A 100 -4.40 10.13 -4.62
C GLU A 100 -5.71 9.46 -4.18
N PHE A 101 -5.76 9.00 -2.95
CA PHE A 101 -6.91 8.36 -2.33
C PHE A 101 -7.53 9.33 -1.33
N GLN A 102 -8.67 9.90 -1.69
CA GLN A 102 -9.47 10.73 -0.81
C GLN A 102 -10.44 9.84 -0.02
N ILE A 103 -10.17 9.63 1.27
CA ILE A 103 -11.00 8.78 2.13
C ILE A 103 -12.28 9.54 2.49
N ALA A 104 -13.42 9.06 1.99
CA ALA A 104 -14.72 9.72 2.15
C ALA A 104 -15.39 9.40 3.48
N SER A 105 -15.17 8.20 4.03
CA SER A 105 -15.78 7.78 5.29
C SER A 105 -15.13 8.48 6.48
N LYS A 106 -15.97 9.04 7.37
CA LYS A 106 -15.53 9.65 8.63
C LYS A 106 -15.31 8.62 9.74
N GLU A 107 -15.78 7.40 9.54
CA GLU A 107 -15.66 6.30 10.50
C GLU A 107 -14.30 5.61 10.41
N VAL A 108 -13.57 5.84 9.31
CA VAL A 108 -12.22 5.32 9.12
C VAL A 108 -11.25 6.07 10.04
N ASP A 109 -10.55 5.32 10.88
CA ASP A 109 -9.43 5.84 11.66
C ASP A 109 -8.21 6.03 10.75
N MET A 110 -8.04 7.25 10.24
CA MET A 110 -6.90 7.62 9.41
C MET A 110 -5.55 7.43 10.12
N ALA A 111 -5.49 7.64 11.44
CA ALA A 111 -4.24 7.49 12.18
C ALA A 111 -3.81 6.01 12.24
N GLU A 112 -4.78 5.12 12.41
CA GLU A 112 -4.56 3.68 12.30
C GLU A 112 -4.11 3.28 10.89
N ILE A 113 -4.82 3.69 9.84
CA ILE A 113 -4.45 3.39 8.45
C ILE A 113 -3.00 3.82 8.15
N LEU A 114 -2.62 5.04 8.53
CA LEU A 114 -1.27 5.55 8.28
C LEU A 114 -0.20 4.82 9.08
N ARG A 115 -0.49 4.47 10.34
CA ARG A 115 0.40 3.68 11.20
C ARG A 115 0.66 2.30 10.60
N GLU A 116 -0.39 1.64 10.14
CA GLU A 116 -0.30 0.28 9.58
C GLU A 116 0.29 0.27 8.17
N LEU A 117 -0.03 1.25 7.33
CA LEU A 117 0.68 1.46 6.05
C LEU A 117 2.16 1.65 6.28
N ARG A 118 2.57 2.43 7.30
CA ARG A 118 4.00 2.57 7.60
C ARG A 118 4.63 1.25 7.99
N ARG A 119 3.99 0.45 8.86
CA ARG A 119 4.46 -0.90 9.24
C ARG A 119 4.61 -1.81 8.02
N ILE A 120 3.62 -1.83 7.13
CA ILE A 120 3.66 -2.60 5.88
C ILE A 120 4.79 -2.10 4.99
N LEU A 121 4.86 -0.80 4.71
CA LEU A 121 5.81 -0.24 3.72
C LEU A 121 7.28 -0.29 4.17
N THR A 122 7.54 -0.56 5.44
CA THR A 122 8.88 -0.83 5.99
C THR A 122 9.17 -2.31 6.25
N CYS A 123 8.28 -3.20 5.80
CA CYS A 123 8.48 -4.64 5.82
C CYS A 123 9.29 -5.02 4.59
N GLY A 124 10.45 -5.64 4.76
CA GLY A 124 11.29 -5.98 3.63
C GLY A 124 12.68 -5.36 3.66
N ARG A 125 13.33 -5.45 2.51
CA ARG A 125 14.66 -4.87 2.30
C ARG A 125 14.56 -3.33 2.26
N PRO A 126 15.44 -2.60 2.97
CA PRO A 126 15.37 -1.14 3.07
C PRO A 126 15.38 -0.38 1.75
N GLU A 127 15.97 -0.93 0.68
CA GLU A 127 15.96 -0.31 -0.65
C GLU A 127 14.57 -0.20 -1.29
N TYR A 128 13.58 -0.95 -0.79
CA TYR A 128 12.19 -0.90 -1.23
C TYR A 128 11.29 -0.05 -0.32
N HIS A 129 11.86 0.53 0.73
CA HIS A 129 11.11 1.44 1.59
C HIS A 129 10.84 2.75 0.84
N PRO A 130 9.57 3.19 0.76
CA PRO A 130 9.27 4.43 0.09
C PRO A 130 9.80 5.62 0.88
N ARG A 131 9.90 6.76 0.22
CA ARG A 131 10.07 8.04 0.90
C ARG A 131 8.74 8.44 1.55
N PHE A 132 8.74 8.59 2.87
CA PHE A 132 7.60 9.08 3.64
C PHE A 132 7.63 10.61 3.68
N LEU A 133 6.57 11.25 3.18
CA LEU A 133 6.42 12.71 3.17
C LEU A 133 5.21 13.07 4.03
N GLY A 134 5.40 13.79 5.14
CA GLY A 134 4.27 14.17 6.00
C GLY A 134 3.50 12.99 6.61
N MET A 135 4.21 11.93 7.02
CA MET A 135 3.69 10.74 7.72
C MET A 135 4.43 10.49 9.03
#